data_AF-A0A2P4YHP2-F1
#
_entry.id   AF-A0A2P4YHP2-F1
#
_cell.length_a   1.000
_cell.length_b   1.000
_cell.length_c   1.000
_cell.angle_alpha   90.00
_cell.angle_beta   90.00
_cell.angle_gamma   90.00
#
_symmetry.space_group_name_H-M   'P 1'
#
loop_
_entity.id
_entity.type
_entity.pdbx_description
1 polymer ?
#
loop_
_entity_poly.entity_id
_entity_poly.type
_entity_poly.pdbx_seq_one_letter_code
_entity_poly.pdbx_strand_id
1 'polypeptide(L)'
;MPPAPNEKSPLLKELNVASLEDPQASQGATAWELRVLLIPYFWPKTWGLRLRVFISFSFMFLSRGSRILAPLFLKEATNTISESQFTRIPIFAIAMYCVTLFGFAAAKQLQTYLYMVVKQHAYQDVAAKVPDSHAEFVLYGSLRADLFGHLHSLSMNYHLTKKTGKVLRCLDRGSTSTDNIVNVIFFRLLPTFVELVVVSIVFIFSFKEKILSIVTIIGVILYVVITAMGTRI
;
A
#
# COMPACT_ATOMS: atom_id res chain seq x y z
N MET A 1 59.53 -8.40 24.68
CA MET A 1 59.10 -7.53 23.57
C MET A 1 58.50 -8.43 22.49
N PRO A 2 57.17 -8.48 22.32
CA PRO A 2 56.57 -9.33 21.30
C PRO A 2 56.89 -8.78 19.89
N PRO A 3 57.08 -9.65 18.89
CA PRO A 3 57.44 -9.24 17.54
C PRO A 3 56.31 -8.44 16.88
N ALA A 4 56.68 -7.43 16.08
CA ALA A 4 55.75 -6.53 15.40
C ALA A 4 54.81 -7.31 14.46
N PRO A 5 53.51 -6.94 14.38
CA PRO A 5 52.56 -7.62 13.51
C PRO A 5 52.95 -7.45 12.04
N ASN A 6 53.20 -8.57 11.35
CA ASN A 6 53.42 -8.60 9.90
C ASN A 6 52.16 -8.13 9.16
N GLU A 7 52.24 -6.94 8.58
CA GLU A 7 51.18 -6.23 7.83
C GLU A 7 50.82 -6.87 6.47
N LYS A 8 51.44 -8.00 6.09
CA LYS A 8 51.32 -8.60 4.75
C LYS A 8 50.67 -9.98 4.72
N SER A 9 49.83 -10.33 5.69
CA SER A 9 49.06 -11.57 5.61
C SER A 9 47.82 -11.39 4.72
N PRO A 10 47.74 -12.06 3.55
CA PRO A 10 46.60 -11.93 2.63
C PRO A 10 45.27 -12.34 3.26
N LEU A 11 45.32 -13.18 4.31
CA LEU A 11 44.15 -13.61 5.08
C LEU A 11 43.47 -12.46 5.85
N LEU A 12 44.23 -11.47 6.34
CA LEU A 12 43.67 -10.29 7.01
C LEU A 12 43.00 -9.33 6.02
N LYS A 13 43.44 -9.34 4.76
CA LYS A 13 42.81 -8.57 3.69
C LYS A 13 41.48 -9.22 3.33
N GLU A 14 41.47 -10.54 3.08
CA GLU A 14 40.27 -11.35 2.81
C GLU A 14 39.20 -11.25 3.93
N LEU A 15 39.60 -11.36 5.21
CA LEU A 15 38.70 -11.19 6.37
C LEU A 15 38.07 -9.80 6.48
N ASN A 16 38.77 -8.77 6.00
CA ASN A 16 38.32 -7.38 6.08
C ASN A 16 37.47 -6.96 4.86
N VAL A 17 37.61 -7.60 3.70
CA VAL A 17 36.71 -7.36 2.56
C VAL A 17 35.42 -8.18 2.65
N ALA A 18 35.47 -9.43 3.12
CA ALA A 18 34.30 -10.31 3.21
C ALA A 18 33.30 -9.90 4.31
N SER A 19 33.73 -9.14 5.33
CA SER A 19 32.84 -8.64 6.41
C SER A 19 32.22 -7.26 6.12
N LEU A 20 32.59 -6.65 4.99
CA LEU A 20 32.15 -5.33 4.54
C LEU A 20 31.20 -5.35 3.35
N GLU A 21 30.83 -6.51 2.83
CA GLU A 21 29.73 -6.60 1.87
C GLU A 21 28.45 -6.12 2.57
N ASP A 22 27.98 -4.93 2.15
CA ASP A 22 26.62 -4.48 2.47
C ASP A 22 25.67 -5.61 2.05
N PRO A 23 24.64 -5.95 2.85
CA PRO A 23 23.73 -7.02 2.51
C PRO A 23 23.22 -6.79 1.10
N GLN A 24 23.56 -7.71 0.19
CA GLN A 24 23.13 -7.70 -1.21
C GLN A 24 21.64 -7.34 -1.22
N ALA A 25 21.28 -6.28 -1.97
CA ALA A 25 19.90 -5.88 -2.12
C ALA A 25 19.12 -7.11 -2.59
N SER A 26 18.36 -7.72 -1.68
CA SER A 26 17.61 -8.93 -1.96
C SER A 26 16.76 -8.65 -3.20
N GLN A 27 16.84 -9.53 -4.20
CA GLN A 27 15.95 -9.51 -5.36
C GLN A 27 14.54 -9.19 -4.87
N GLY A 28 13.92 -8.16 -5.47
CA GLY A 28 12.69 -7.57 -4.95
C GLY A 28 11.70 -8.66 -4.53
N ALA A 29 11.28 -8.64 -3.26
CA ALA A 29 10.48 -9.69 -2.66
C ALA A 29 9.30 -10.05 -3.57
N THR A 30 9.14 -11.34 -3.86
CA THR A 30 8.10 -11.81 -4.76
C THR A 30 6.74 -11.56 -4.12
N ALA A 31 5.70 -11.20 -4.88
CA ALA A 31 4.35 -10.95 -4.37
C ALA A 31 3.81 -12.10 -3.46
N TRP A 32 4.34 -13.30 -3.67
CA TRP A 32 4.05 -14.50 -2.90
C TRP A 32 4.73 -14.58 -1.52
N GLU A 33 5.88 -13.94 -1.34
CA GLU A 33 6.58 -13.87 -0.05
C GLU A 33 5.96 -12.78 0.83
N LEU A 34 5.53 -11.68 0.18
CA LEU A 34 4.82 -10.59 0.83
C LEU A 34 3.49 -11.04 1.47
N ARG A 35 2.80 -12.05 0.94
CA ARG A 35 1.52 -12.53 1.50
C ARG A 35 1.64 -13.02 2.95
N VAL A 36 2.78 -13.62 3.32
CA VAL A 36 3.01 -14.17 4.67
C VAL A 36 3.17 -13.02 5.68
N LEU A 37 3.68 -11.87 5.22
CA LEU A 37 3.74 -10.62 6.00
C LEU A 37 2.41 -9.84 5.97
N LEU A 38 1.65 -9.92 4.87
CA LEU A 38 0.41 -9.14 4.64
C LEU A 38 -0.83 -9.72 5.34
N ILE A 39 -1.01 -11.04 5.37
CA ILE A 39 -2.22 -11.68 5.93
C ILE A 39 -2.35 -11.44 7.46
N PRO A 40 -1.28 -11.56 8.26
CA PRO A 40 -1.32 -11.24 9.68
C PRO A 40 -1.53 -9.74 9.97
N TYR A 41 -1.16 -8.86 9.02
CA TYR A 41 -1.29 -7.40 9.21
C TYR A 41 -2.75 -6.91 9.21
N PHE A 42 -3.61 -7.52 8.40
CA PHE A 42 -4.97 -7.00 8.15
C PHE A 42 -6.09 -7.73 8.87
N TRP A 43 -5.83 -8.90 9.47
CA TRP A 43 -6.86 -9.71 10.11
C TRP A 43 -6.73 -9.70 11.63
N PRO A 44 -7.11 -8.58 12.30
CA PRO A 44 -7.03 -8.52 13.73
C PRO A 44 -7.98 -9.54 14.37
N LYS A 45 -7.60 -10.17 15.48
CA LYS A 45 -8.44 -11.06 16.27
C LYS A 45 -9.60 -10.32 16.93
N THR A 46 -9.43 -9.02 17.21
CA THR A 46 -10.41 -8.20 17.92
C THR A 46 -11.60 -7.81 17.04
N TRP A 47 -12.82 -8.15 17.47
CA TRP A 47 -14.06 -7.90 16.71
C TRP A 47 -14.28 -6.43 16.33
N GLY A 48 -14.00 -5.50 17.26
CA GLY A 48 -14.14 -4.06 17.00
C GLY A 48 -13.20 -3.54 15.90
N LEU A 49 -12.01 -4.10 15.80
CA LEU A 49 -11.03 -3.71 14.77
C LEU A 49 -11.40 -4.30 13.41
N ARG A 50 -11.90 -5.54 13.37
CA ARG A 50 -12.47 -6.17 12.16
C ARG A 50 -13.61 -5.34 11.57
N LEU A 51 -14.56 -4.90 12.41
CA LEU A 51 -15.70 -4.10 11.95
C LEU A 51 -15.25 -2.77 11.33
N ARG A 52 -14.27 -2.09 11.93
CA ARG A 52 -13.75 -0.83 11.41
C ARG A 52 -13.03 -1.00 10.07
N VAL A 53 -12.23 -2.06 9.93
CA VAL A 53 -11.61 -2.43 8.64
C VAL A 53 -12.68 -2.66 7.59
N PHE A 54 -13.74 -3.42 7.90
CA PHE A 54 -14.87 -3.62 7.00
C PHE A 54 -15.55 -2.31 6.61
N ILE A 55 -15.82 -1.41 7.56
CA ILE A 55 -16.41 -0.10 7.28
C ILE A 55 -15.52 0.70 6.31
N SER A 56 -14.20 0.73 6.54
CA SER A 56 -13.25 1.42 5.65
C SER A 56 -13.24 0.81 4.24
N PHE A 57 -13.27 -0.51 4.11
CA PHE A 57 -13.36 -1.20 2.81
C PHE A 57 -14.69 -0.90 2.10
N SER A 58 -15.82 -0.98 2.80
CA SER A 58 -17.14 -0.65 2.23
C SER A 58 -17.17 0.78 1.68
N PHE A 59 -16.61 1.72 2.45
CA PHE A 59 -16.59 3.12 2.06
C PHE A 59 -15.62 3.41 0.89
N MET A 60 -14.52 2.65 0.81
CA MET A 60 -13.62 2.64 -0.34
C MET A 60 -14.32 2.17 -1.62
N PHE A 61 -15.03 1.04 -1.56
CA PHE A 61 -15.79 0.53 -2.69
C PHE A 61 -16.91 1.49 -3.09
N LEU A 62 -17.58 2.12 -2.12
CA LEU A 62 -18.60 3.13 -2.38
C LEU A 62 -18.01 4.35 -3.10
N SER A 63 -16.88 4.88 -2.64
CA SER A 63 -16.19 5.99 -3.29
C SER A 63 -15.82 5.65 -4.74
N ARG A 64 -15.19 4.49 -4.97
CA ARG A 64 -14.82 4.04 -6.32
C ARG A 64 -16.03 3.78 -7.20
N GLY A 65 -17.09 3.19 -6.65
CA GLY A 65 -18.36 2.97 -7.35
C GLY A 65 -18.98 4.28 -7.83
N SER A 66 -19.08 5.28 -6.95
CA SER A 66 -19.56 6.62 -7.34
C SER A 66 -18.72 7.22 -8.47
N ARG A 67 -17.40 7.10 -8.40
CA ARG A 67 -16.51 7.61 -9.47
C ARG A 67 -16.82 6.98 -10.83
N ILE A 68 -17.11 5.67 -10.86
CA ILE A 68 -17.45 4.94 -12.10
C ILE A 68 -18.87 5.25 -12.59
N LEU A 69 -19.81 5.50 -11.67
CA LEU A 69 -21.19 5.86 -12.01
C LEU A 69 -21.34 7.28 -12.58
N ALA A 70 -20.49 8.22 -12.15
CA ALA A 70 -20.53 9.61 -12.61
C ALA A 70 -20.60 9.75 -14.15
N PRO A 71 -19.71 9.15 -14.96
CA PRO A 71 -19.79 9.26 -16.42
C PRO A 71 -21.05 8.63 -17.03
N LEU A 72 -21.73 7.69 -16.36
CA LEU A 72 -22.98 7.11 -16.86
C LEU A 72 -24.14 8.10 -16.79
N PHE A 73 -24.24 8.89 -15.71
CA PHE A 73 -25.23 9.97 -15.62
C PHE A 73 -24.93 11.10 -16.61
N LEU A 74 -23.63 11.38 -16.84
CA LEU A 74 -23.24 12.33 -17.87
C LEU A 74 -23.66 11.85 -19.26
N LYS A 75 -23.47 10.56 -19.56
CA LYS A 75 -23.94 9.94 -20.81
C LYS A 75 -25.45 10.12 -21.00
N GLU A 76 -26.24 9.84 -19.97
CA GLU A 76 -27.70 9.99 -20.01
C GLU A 76 -28.13 11.46 -20.24
N ALA A 77 -27.45 12.40 -19.58
CA ALA A 77 -27.68 13.83 -19.79
C ALA A 77 -27.38 14.23 -21.25
N THR A 78 -26.24 13.82 -21.80
CA THR A 78 -25.85 14.13 -23.19
C THR A 78 -26.82 13.50 -24.19
N ASN A 79 -27.22 12.25 -24.00
CA ASN A 79 -28.18 11.59 -24.90
C ASN A 79 -29.55 12.30 -24.90
N THR A 80 -30.07 12.68 -23.73
CA THR A 80 -31.38 13.35 -23.63
C THR A 80 -31.37 14.72 -24.32
N ILE A 81 -30.27 15.47 -24.20
CA ILE A 81 -30.11 16.77 -24.88
C ILE A 81 -30.06 16.59 -26.39
N SER A 82 -29.31 15.59 -26.85
CA SER A 82 -29.15 15.28 -28.28
C SER A 82 -30.47 14.81 -28.92
N GLU A 83 -31.24 13.96 -28.22
CA GLU A 83 -32.51 13.42 -28.73
C GLU A 83 -33.63 14.47 -28.72
N SER A 84 -33.65 15.35 -27.71
CA SER A 84 -34.69 16.38 -27.57
C SER A 84 -34.43 17.67 -28.36
N GLN A 85 -33.40 17.72 -29.20
CA GLN A 85 -33.02 18.91 -29.98
C GLN A 85 -32.96 20.18 -29.11
N PHE A 86 -32.36 20.07 -27.91
CA PHE A 86 -32.24 21.16 -26.92
C PHE A 86 -33.56 21.70 -26.33
N THR A 87 -34.69 21.01 -26.53
CA THR A 87 -36.00 21.46 -26.03
C THR A 87 -36.23 21.11 -24.56
N ARG A 88 -35.62 20.02 -24.07
CA ARG A 88 -35.76 19.57 -22.67
C ARG A 88 -34.39 19.51 -21.99
N ILE A 89 -34.26 20.19 -20.85
CA ILE A 89 -33.08 20.10 -20.00
C ILE A 89 -33.21 18.88 -19.08
N PRO A 90 -32.29 17.89 -19.12
CA PRO A 90 -32.34 16.71 -18.25
C PRO A 90 -31.84 17.05 -16.84
N ILE A 91 -32.64 17.80 -16.09
CA ILE A 91 -32.32 18.28 -14.74
C ILE A 91 -31.98 17.10 -13.81
N PHE A 92 -32.68 15.97 -13.93
CA PHE A 92 -32.44 14.79 -13.10
C PHE A 92 -31.06 14.17 -13.34
N ALA A 93 -30.67 13.94 -14.59
CA ALA A 93 -29.37 13.34 -14.93
C ALA A 93 -28.20 14.25 -14.51
N ILE A 94 -28.36 15.58 -14.69
CA ILE A 94 -27.37 16.57 -14.25
C ILE A 94 -27.28 16.60 -12.72
N ALA A 95 -28.40 16.59 -12.01
CA ALA A 95 -28.42 16.56 -10.55
C ALA A 95 -27.75 15.29 -10.01
N MET A 96 -28.07 14.12 -10.58
CA MET A 96 -27.45 12.85 -10.20
C MET A 96 -25.96 12.80 -10.49
N TYR A 97 -25.51 13.39 -11.61
CA TYR A 97 -24.08 13.55 -11.90
C TYR A 97 -23.36 14.36 -10.81
N CYS A 98 -23.90 15.53 -10.45
CA CYS A 98 -23.34 16.39 -9.40
C CYS A 98 -23.32 15.69 -8.03
N VAL A 99 -24.42 15.02 -7.66
CA VAL A 99 -24.52 14.24 -6.41
C VAL A 99 -23.49 13.12 -6.38
N THR A 100 -23.29 12.43 -7.50
CA THR A 100 -22.33 11.32 -7.58
C THR A 100 -20.88 11.81 -7.49
N LEU A 101 -20.55 12.96 -8.09
CA LEU A 101 -19.23 13.59 -7.95
C LEU A 101 -18.95 14.06 -6.52
N PHE A 102 -19.93 14.74 -5.91
CA PHE A 102 -19.81 15.17 -4.52
C PHE A 102 -19.73 13.98 -3.57
N GLY A 103 -20.57 12.97 -3.80
CA GLY A 103 -20.57 11.70 -3.07
C GLY A 103 -19.23 10.97 -3.17
N PHE A 104 -18.60 10.94 -4.34
CA PHE A 104 -17.24 10.42 -4.50
C PHE A 104 -16.23 11.18 -3.62
N ALA A 105 -16.22 12.52 -3.68
CA ALA A 105 -15.28 13.35 -2.95
C ALA A 105 -15.47 13.22 -1.43
N ALA A 106 -16.70 13.31 -0.95
CA ALA A 106 -17.06 13.10 0.45
C ALA A 106 -16.70 11.68 0.91
N ALA A 107 -17.01 10.67 0.09
CA ALA A 107 -16.71 9.28 0.43
C ALA A 107 -15.19 9.03 0.51
N LYS A 108 -14.42 9.62 -0.39
CA LYS A 108 -12.96 9.52 -0.35
C LYS A 108 -12.39 10.18 0.91
N GLN A 109 -12.91 11.34 1.29
CA GLN A 109 -12.42 12.08 2.46
C GLN A 109 -12.76 11.36 3.77
N LEU A 110 -14.00 10.87 3.92
CA LEU A 110 -14.38 10.12 5.10
C LEU A 110 -13.69 8.75 5.14
N GLN A 111 -13.39 8.10 4.00
CA GLN A 111 -12.52 6.92 3.98
C GLN A 111 -11.14 7.24 4.56
N THR A 112 -10.53 8.33 4.10
CA THR A 112 -9.18 8.74 4.53
C THR A 112 -9.17 9.09 6.02
N TYR A 113 -10.20 9.78 6.50
CA TYR A 113 -10.37 10.11 7.91
C TYR A 113 -10.58 8.86 8.77
N LEU A 114 -11.51 7.98 8.41
CA LEU A 114 -11.74 6.73 9.12
C LEU A 114 -10.47 5.88 9.18
N TYR A 115 -9.71 5.83 8.09
CA TYR A 115 -8.45 5.13 8.06
C TYR A 115 -7.40 5.74 8.98
N MET A 116 -7.28 7.08 9.00
CA MET A 116 -6.39 7.79 9.93
C MET A 116 -6.79 7.53 11.38
N VAL A 117 -8.09 7.57 11.70
CA VAL A 117 -8.65 7.27 13.02
C VAL A 117 -8.41 5.81 13.42
N VAL A 118 -8.60 4.86 12.50
CA VAL A 118 -8.30 3.44 12.74
C VAL A 118 -6.83 3.24 13.04
N LYS A 119 -5.93 3.87 12.28
CA LYS A 119 -4.49 3.87 12.59
C LYS A 119 -4.22 4.46 13.97
N GLN A 120 -4.71 5.67 14.23
CA GLN A 120 -4.44 6.39 15.47
C GLN A 120 -4.99 5.67 16.72
N HIS A 121 -6.19 5.13 16.67
CA HIS A 121 -6.76 4.36 17.79
C HIS A 121 -6.13 2.98 17.93
N ALA A 122 -5.73 2.32 16.84
CA ALA A 122 -4.92 1.11 16.95
C ALA A 122 -3.59 1.40 17.68
N TYR A 123 -3.02 2.60 17.54
CA TYR A 123 -1.86 3.00 18.33
C TYR A 123 -2.20 3.32 19.80
N GLN A 124 -3.36 3.92 20.08
CA GLN A 124 -3.73 4.42 21.42
C GLN A 124 -4.41 3.39 22.33
N ASP A 125 -5.36 2.59 21.82
CA ASP A 125 -6.03 1.54 22.61
C ASP A 125 -5.05 0.43 23.04
N VAL A 126 -3.99 0.24 22.26
CA VAL A 126 -2.90 -0.69 22.53
C VAL A 126 -1.92 -0.16 23.58
N ALA A 127 -1.63 1.15 23.58
CA ALA A 127 -0.75 1.77 24.58
C ALA A 127 -1.39 1.84 25.97
N ALA A 128 -2.73 1.92 26.04
CA ALA A 128 -3.45 2.10 27.30
C ALA A 128 -3.91 0.78 27.96
N LYS A 129 -3.81 -0.38 27.29
CA LYS A 129 -4.55 -1.58 27.72
C LYS A 129 -3.78 -2.91 27.74
N VAL A 130 -2.49 -2.88 28.06
CA VAL A 130 -1.72 -4.12 28.26
C VAL A 130 -0.85 -4.06 29.52
N PRO A 131 -1.31 -4.69 30.63
CA PRO A 131 -0.41 -5.38 31.54
C PRO A 131 -0.02 -6.79 31.07
N ASP A 132 -0.86 -7.57 30.37
CA ASP A 132 -0.56 -9.01 30.18
C ASP A 132 -1.11 -9.74 28.92
N SER A 133 -1.64 -9.06 27.90
CA SER A 133 -2.25 -9.75 26.73
C SER A 133 -1.48 -9.54 25.40
N HIS A 134 -0.68 -10.54 25.06
CA HIS A 134 0.17 -10.69 23.86
C HIS A 134 -0.60 -11.05 22.56
N ALA A 135 -1.18 -10.11 21.81
CA ALA A 135 -1.70 -10.52 20.49
C ALA A 135 -1.55 -9.58 19.30
N GLU A 136 -1.61 -8.25 19.43
CA GLU A 136 -1.86 -7.44 18.21
C GLU A 136 -0.89 -6.27 18.01
N PHE A 137 -0.23 -5.81 19.08
CA PHE A 137 1.02 -5.05 19.00
C PHE A 137 2.26 -5.95 18.86
N VAL A 138 2.08 -7.27 19.03
CA VAL A 138 3.13 -8.30 18.97
C VAL A 138 3.53 -8.62 17.51
N LEU A 139 3.40 -7.69 16.57
CA LEU A 139 4.03 -7.82 15.24
C LEU A 139 4.92 -6.61 14.89
N TYR A 140 4.47 -5.38 15.17
CA TYR A 140 5.30 -4.17 14.96
C TYR A 140 6.24 -3.88 16.13
N GLY A 141 5.71 -3.99 17.34
CA GLY A 141 6.52 -3.97 18.55
C GLY A 141 7.40 -5.19 18.63
N SER A 142 6.91 -6.38 18.29
CA SER A 142 7.72 -7.61 18.30
C SER A 142 8.75 -7.65 17.19
N LEU A 143 8.48 -7.26 15.94
CA LEU A 143 9.53 -7.32 14.91
C LEU A 143 10.65 -6.34 15.26
N ARG A 144 10.31 -5.16 15.78
CA ARG A 144 11.31 -4.20 16.27
C ARG A 144 12.01 -4.71 17.55
N ALA A 145 11.29 -5.32 18.48
CA ALA A 145 11.84 -5.85 19.73
C ALA A 145 12.66 -7.13 19.53
N ASP A 146 12.26 -8.00 18.61
CA ASP A 146 12.96 -9.21 18.16
C ASP A 146 14.18 -8.82 17.36
N LEU A 147 14.08 -7.83 16.45
CA LEU A 147 15.26 -7.29 15.76
C LEU A 147 16.20 -6.60 16.74
N PHE A 148 15.68 -5.86 17.72
CA PHE A 148 16.48 -5.21 18.76
C PHE A 148 17.13 -6.24 19.69
N GLY A 149 16.40 -7.27 20.09
CA GLY A 149 16.88 -8.39 20.88
C GLY A 149 17.92 -9.22 20.13
N HIS A 150 17.70 -9.46 18.84
CA HIS A 150 18.67 -10.07 17.95
C HIS A 150 19.92 -9.19 17.86
N LEU A 151 19.78 -7.90 17.59
CA LEU A 151 20.90 -6.95 17.56
C LEU A 151 21.67 -6.93 18.88
N HIS A 152 21.01 -7.05 20.02
CA HIS A 152 21.66 -7.11 21.33
C HIS A 152 22.38 -8.44 21.58
N SER A 153 21.95 -9.53 20.93
CA SER A 153 22.59 -10.85 21.01
C SER A 153 23.85 -10.98 20.14
N LEU A 154 24.20 -9.97 19.34
CA LEU A 154 25.38 -10.01 18.47
C LEU A 154 26.68 -9.77 19.25
N SER A 155 27.79 -10.28 18.69
CA SER A 155 29.11 -10.18 19.33
C SER A 155 29.56 -8.72 19.53
N MET A 156 30.36 -8.48 20.58
CA MET A 156 30.96 -7.16 20.85
C MET A 156 31.75 -6.59 19.66
N ASN A 157 32.39 -7.47 18.87
CA ASN A 157 33.07 -7.07 17.62
C ASN A 157 32.10 -6.44 16.60
N TYR A 158 30.87 -6.96 16.48
CA TYR A 158 29.86 -6.37 15.60
C TYR A 158 29.46 -4.96 16.03
N HIS A 159 29.27 -4.76 17.34
CA HIS A 159 28.91 -3.45 17.90
C HIS A 159 30.04 -2.41 17.80
N LEU A 160 31.31 -2.84 17.86
CA LEU A 160 32.46 -1.96 17.72
C LEU A 160 32.76 -1.59 16.26
N THR A 161 32.47 -2.48 15.31
CA THR A 161 32.77 -2.26 13.87
C THR A 161 31.64 -1.54 13.12
N LYS A 162 30.36 -1.69 13.51
CA LYS A 162 29.21 -1.08 12.81
C LYS A 162 28.67 0.14 13.56
N LYS A 163 28.35 1.21 12.83
CA LYS A 163 27.72 2.41 13.40
C LYS A 163 26.29 2.11 13.85
N THR A 164 26.03 2.02 15.15
CA THR A 164 24.69 1.76 15.74
C THR A 164 23.62 2.71 15.21
N GLY A 165 23.94 4.00 15.00
CA GLY A 165 23.01 4.96 14.40
C GLY A 165 22.70 4.73 12.92
N LYS A 166 23.53 4.00 12.16
CA LYS A 166 23.19 3.55 10.79
C LYS A 166 22.20 2.38 10.86
N VAL A 167 22.46 1.42 11.75
CA VAL A 167 21.62 0.23 11.96
C VAL A 167 20.22 0.61 12.45
N LEU A 168 20.11 1.49 13.46
CA LEU A 168 18.82 1.95 13.99
C LEU A 168 18.01 2.71 12.93
N ARG A 169 18.66 3.55 12.13
CA ARG A 169 17.99 4.23 11.00
C ARG A 169 17.53 3.26 9.92
N CYS A 170 18.29 2.19 9.64
CA CYS A 170 17.85 1.14 8.72
C CYS A 170 16.62 0.40 9.27
N LEU A 171 16.57 0.13 10.58
CA LEU A 171 15.42 -0.48 11.24
C LEU A 171 14.16 0.41 11.14
N ASP A 172 14.29 1.70 11.48
CA ASP A 172 13.17 2.64 11.41
C ASP A 172 12.65 2.81 9.97
N ARG A 173 13.57 2.91 9.00
CA ARG A 173 13.23 2.99 7.58
C ARG A 173 12.60 1.71 7.07
N GLY A 174 13.10 0.53 7.46
CA GLY A 174 12.54 -0.76 7.07
C GLY A 174 11.13 -0.97 7.61
N SER A 175 10.91 -0.60 8.87
CA SER A 175 9.59 -0.67 9.50
C SER A 175 8.59 0.29 8.84
N THR A 176 9.01 1.53 8.55
CA THR A 176 8.15 2.51 7.87
C THR A 176 7.87 2.10 6.41
N SER A 177 8.86 1.55 5.71
CA SER A 177 8.70 1.04 4.35
C SER A 177 7.71 -0.11 4.29
N THR A 178 7.77 -1.03 5.26
CA THR A 178 6.83 -2.14 5.37
C THR A 178 5.39 -1.64 5.52
N ASP A 179 5.14 -0.66 6.41
CA ASP A 179 3.82 -0.03 6.54
C ASP A 179 3.37 0.59 5.21
N ASN A 180 4.25 1.35 4.55
CA ASN A 180 3.89 2.01 3.30
C ASN A 180 3.54 1.01 2.19
N ILE A 181 4.34 -0.05 2.01
CA ILE A 181 4.12 -1.07 0.98
C ILE A 181 2.77 -1.75 1.18
N VAL A 182 2.46 -2.19 2.41
CA VAL A 182 1.18 -2.85 2.70
C VAL A 182 0.01 -1.91 2.39
N ASN A 183 0.12 -0.65 2.76
CA ASN A 183 -0.92 0.34 2.50
C ASN A 183 -1.09 0.67 1.02
N VAL A 184 0.00 0.75 0.26
CA VAL A 184 -0.05 0.93 -1.20
C VAL A 184 -0.72 -0.28 -1.86
N ILE A 185 -0.39 -1.50 -1.45
CA ILE A 185 -0.97 -2.72 -2.04
C ILE A 185 -2.49 -2.78 -1.81
N PHE A 186 -2.96 -2.63 -0.57
CA PHE A 186 -4.37 -2.84 -0.24
C PHE A 186 -5.28 -1.65 -0.54
N PHE A 187 -4.84 -0.41 -0.31
CA PHE A 187 -5.71 0.76 -0.47
C PHE A 187 -5.58 1.45 -1.82
N ARG A 188 -4.52 1.15 -2.58
CA ARG A 188 -4.29 1.80 -3.89
C ARG A 188 -4.27 0.78 -5.02
N LEU A 189 -3.40 -0.22 -4.97
CA LEU A 189 -3.26 -1.20 -6.05
C LEU A 189 -4.50 -2.06 -6.23
N LEU A 190 -4.95 -2.76 -5.18
CA LEU A 190 -6.10 -3.67 -5.26
C LEU A 190 -7.38 -2.96 -5.75
N PRO A 191 -7.77 -1.79 -5.22
CA PRO A 191 -8.98 -1.09 -5.68
C PRO A 191 -8.83 -0.57 -7.11
N THR A 192 -7.62 -0.18 -7.52
CA THR A 192 -7.35 0.23 -8.91
C THR A 192 -7.51 -0.93 -9.89
N PHE A 193 -7.09 -2.16 -9.54
CA PHE A 193 -7.35 -3.34 -10.37
C PHE A 193 -8.85 -3.62 -10.51
N VAL A 194 -9.60 -3.54 -9.41
CA VAL A 194 -11.06 -3.71 -9.46
C VAL A 194 -11.70 -2.63 -10.33
N GLU A 195 -11.31 -1.36 -10.17
CA GLU A 195 -11.79 -0.25 -10.99
C GLU A 195 -11.50 -0.47 -12.48
N LEU A 196 -10.31 -0.95 -12.84
CA LEU A 196 -9.95 -1.29 -14.21
C LEU A 196 -10.88 -2.33 -14.83
N VAL A 197 -11.18 -3.41 -14.09
CA VAL A 197 -12.09 -4.47 -14.55
C VAL A 197 -13.50 -3.93 -14.74
N VAL A 198 -14.01 -3.18 -13.76
CA VAL A 198 -15.36 -2.60 -13.83
C VAL A 198 -15.48 -1.61 -14.99
N VAL A 199 -14.50 -0.73 -15.18
CA VAL A 199 -14.47 0.21 -16.30
C VAL A 199 -14.49 -0.52 -17.65
N SER A 200 -13.72 -1.60 -17.77
CA SER A 200 -13.70 -2.43 -18.99
C SER A 200 -15.07 -3.04 -19.28
N ILE A 201 -15.73 -3.58 -18.25
CA ILE A 201 -17.11 -4.10 -18.34
C ILE A 201 -18.08 -2.99 -18.76
N VAL A 202 -18.00 -1.81 -18.14
CA VAL A 202 -18.88 -0.67 -18.45
C VAL A 202 -18.74 -0.24 -19.92
N PHE A 203 -17.54 -0.22 -20.49
CA PHE A 203 -17.37 0.10 -21.92
C PHE A 203 -18.07 -0.90 -22.84
N ILE A 204 -17.97 -2.20 -22.53
CA ILE A 204 -18.60 -3.26 -23.34
C ILE A 204 -20.12 -3.17 -23.28
N PHE A 205 -20.70 -3.04 -22.07
CA PHE A 205 -22.15 -3.11 -21.88
C PHE A 205 -22.87 -1.77 -22.05
N SER A 206 -22.34 -0.70 -21.46
CA SER A 206 -23.01 0.61 -21.48
C SER A 206 -22.77 1.36 -22.79
N PHE A 207 -21.58 1.26 -23.37
CA PHE A 207 -21.26 1.98 -24.62
C PHE A 207 -21.42 1.11 -25.87
N LYS A 208 -21.50 -0.22 -25.74
CA LYS A 208 -21.53 -1.19 -26.86
C LYS A 208 -20.31 -1.12 -27.80
N GLU A 209 -19.29 -0.36 -27.42
CA GLU A 209 -18.08 -0.13 -28.19
C GLU A 209 -16.94 -1.02 -27.69
N LYS A 210 -16.85 -2.23 -28.26
CA LYS A 210 -15.83 -3.23 -27.89
C LYS A 210 -14.41 -2.71 -28.13
N ILE A 211 -14.21 -1.88 -29.15
CA ILE A 211 -12.91 -1.32 -29.52
C ILE A 211 -12.38 -0.41 -28.39
N LEU A 212 -13.22 0.42 -27.79
CA LEU A 212 -12.82 1.32 -26.71
C LEU A 212 -12.40 0.57 -25.44
N SER A 213 -13.04 -0.57 -25.14
CA SER A 213 -12.63 -1.44 -24.03
C SER A 213 -11.25 -2.05 -24.26
N ILE A 214 -10.95 -2.48 -25.49
CA ILE A 214 -9.63 -3.04 -25.82
C ILE A 214 -8.54 -1.96 -25.72
N VAL A 215 -8.82 -0.76 -26.25
CA VAL A 215 -7.88 0.37 -26.20
C VAL A 215 -7.57 0.79 -24.76
N THR A 216 -8.55 0.79 -23.86
CA THR A 216 -8.32 1.12 -22.44
C THR A 216 -7.44 0.09 -21.73
N ILE A 217 -7.66 -1.20 -21.98
CA ILE A 217 -6.81 -2.27 -21.43
C ILE A 217 -5.38 -2.16 -21.96
N ILE A 218 -5.21 -1.98 -23.28
CA ILE A 218 -3.89 -1.80 -23.90
C ILE A 218 -3.18 -0.57 -23.33
N GLY A 219 -3.90 0.56 -23.18
CA GLY A 219 -3.35 1.78 -22.61
C GLY A 219 -2.82 1.59 -21.18
N VAL A 220 -3.54 0.82 -20.35
CA VAL A 220 -3.11 0.52 -18.98
C VAL A 220 -1.91 -0.42 -18.98
N ILE A 221 -1.90 -1.46 -19.82
CA ILE A 221 -0.74 -2.35 -19.96
C ILE A 221 0.49 -1.55 -20.39
N LEU A 222 0.35 -0.68 -21.40
CA LEU A 222 1.43 0.17 -21.88
C LEU A 222 1.94 1.10 -20.77
N TYR A 223 1.04 1.73 -20.02
CA TYR A 223 1.40 2.57 -18.87
C TYR A 223 2.20 1.79 -17.83
N VAL A 224 1.77 0.58 -17.47
CA VAL A 224 2.47 -0.28 -16.50
C VAL A 224 3.86 -0.66 -17.02
N VAL A 225 3.97 -1.08 -18.29
CA VAL A 225 5.25 -1.47 -18.90
C VAL A 225 6.23 -0.30 -18.95
N ILE A 226 5.79 0.87 -19.45
CA ILE A 226 6.64 2.06 -19.53
C ILE A 226 7.05 2.51 -18.12
N THR A 227 6.13 2.52 -17.16
CA THR A 227 6.44 2.88 -15.78
C THR A 227 7.44 1.91 -15.15
N ALA A 228 7.25 0.60 -15.35
CA ALA A 228 8.17 -0.41 -14.85
C ALA A 228 9.55 -0.31 -15.49
N MET A 229 9.63 0.04 -16.77
CA MET A 229 10.90 0.29 -17.46
C MET A 229 11.57 1.57 -16.94
N GLY A 230 10.83 2.66 -16.77
CA GLY A 230 11.37 3.95 -16.28
C GLY A 230 11.78 3.91 -14.81
N THR A 231 11.19 3.04 -14.01
CA THR A 231 11.50 2.85 -12.58
C THR A 231 12.70 1.90 -12.36
N ARG A 232 13.14 1.16 -13.39
CA ARG A 232 14.28 0.22 -13.32
C ARG A 232 15.67 0.90 -13.45
N ILE A 233 15.75 2.20 -13.17
CA ILE A 233 16.98 3.02 -13.16
C ILE A 233 17.18 3.55 -11.74
#